data_AF-A0A382DJ68-F1
#
_entry.id   AF-A0A382DJ68-F1
#
_cell.length_a   1.000
_cell.length_b   1.000
_cell.length_c   1.000
_cell.angle_alpha   90.00
_cell.angle_beta   90.00
_cell.angle_gamma   90.00
#
_symmetry.space_group_name_H-M   'P 1'
#
loop_
_entity.id
_entity.type
_entity.pdbx_description
1 polymer ?
#
loop_
_entity_poly.entity_id
_entity_poly.type
_entity_poly.pdbx_seq_one_letter_code
_entity_poly.pdbx_strand_id
1 'polypeptide(L)'
;GALLVKSTAVQSLLVHPTVLAVADHALLPHCVRYHLHYTGVMHLEPGETRQVLHRDTSIYPIANPCPPMTVATMWAVSDFTRQNGGTRLVPGSHLWSNERVPEPAEVVATEMTPGSVLIYTGNVIHGGGANHADQPRTGVALHYNLGWLRQEENQYLAVPQEIARQLPDQVQELMGYALGSSSLGFVDHIEPKDYLHGVRDQAKSNLGPPELRQRVDALNRLHFSHTEKGNLRYYDIDTD
;
A
#
# COMPACT_ATOMS: atom_id res chain seq x y z
N GLY A 1 7.89 5.32 -8.55
CA GLY A 1 8.84 4.30 -8.09
C GLY A 1 10.12 4.89 -7.54
N ALA A 2 10.70 4.18 -6.58
CA ALA A 2 11.90 4.46 -5.82
C ALA A 2 11.86 5.82 -5.13
N LEU A 3 10.71 6.20 -4.56
CA LEU A 3 10.54 7.56 -4.05
C LEU A 3 11.33 7.81 -2.76
N LEU A 4 11.62 6.78 -1.96
CA LEU A 4 12.38 6.92 -0.71
C LEU A 4 13.80 7.45 -0.91
N VAL A 5 14.45 7.15 -2.04
CA VAL A 5 15.77 7.71 -2.38
C VAL A 5 15.69 9.06 -3.09
N LYS A 6 14.52 9.43 -3.59
CA LYS A 6 14.32 10.64 -4.41
C LYS A 6 13.83 11.84 -3.61
N SER A 7 13.17 11.63 -2.47
CA SER A 7 12.58 12.71 -1.71
C SER A 7 12.48 12.40 -0.21
N THR A 8 13.07 13.26 0.61
CA THR A 8 12.92 13.22 2.07
C THR A 8 11.50 13.56 2.51
N ALA A 9 10.75 14.38 1.74
CA ALA A 9 9.36 14.65 2.03
C ALA A 9 8.51 13.37 1.96
N VAL A 10 8.80 12.47 1.02
CA VAL A 10 8.12 11.16 0.93
C VAL A 10 8.39 10.31 2.16
N GLN A 11 9.61 10.36 2.72
CA GLN A 11 9.93 9.67 3.97
C GLN A 11 9.08 10.19 5.13
N SER A 12 8.83 11.51 5.20
CA SER A 12 7.93 12.09 6.21
C SER A 12 6.47 11.69 6.03
N LEU A 13 5.99 11.65 4.78
CA LEU A 13 4.62 11.19 4.48
C LEU A 13 4.43 9.70 4.79
N LEU A 14 5.46 8.88 4.54
CA LEU A 14 5.47 7.44 4.82
C LEU A 14 5.24 7.13 6.30
N VAL A 15 5.74 7.96 7.21
CA VAL A 15 5.61 7.77 8.66
C VAL A 15 4.59 8.70 9.30
N HIS A 16 3.69 9.28 8.50
CA HIS A 16 2.72 10.25 9.01
C HIS A 16 1.82 9.61 10.09
N PRO A 17 1.74 10.17 11.32
CA PRO A 17 1.09 9.50 12.47
C PRO A 17 -0.36 9.08 12.21
N THR A 18 -1.16 9.94 11.58
CA THR A 18 -2.56 9.62 11.26
C THR A 18 -2.68 8.48 10.25
N VAL A 19 -1.76 8.40 9.27
CA VAL A 19 -1.79 7.34 8.26
C VAL A 19 -1.40 6.01 8.91
N LEU A 20 -0.35 6.01 9.73
CA LEU A 20 0.08 4.81 10.45
C LEU A 20 -0.99 4.34 11.45
N ALA A 21 -1.69 5.25 12.13
CA ALA A 21 -2.81 4.86 13.01
C ALA A 21 -3.95 4.16 12.24
N VAL A 22 -4.25 4.60 11.02
CA VAL A 22 -5.23 3.93 10.15
C VAL A 22 -4.70 2.58 9.66
N ALA A 23 -3.43 2.51 9.25
CA ALA A 23 -2.79 1.27 8.83
C ALA A 23 -2.73 0.24 9.98
N ASP A 24 -2.41 0.69 11.19
CA ASP A 24 -2.41 -0.13 12.40
C ASP A 24 -3.79 -0.76 12.62
N HIS A 25 -4.84 0.07 12.58
CA HIS A 25 -6.21 -0.38 12.78
C HIS A 25 -6.66 -1.38 11.71
N ALA A 26 -6.33 -1.13 10.45
CA ALA A 26 -6.79 -1.95 9.34
C ALA A 26 -5.98 -3.24 9.15
N LEU A 27 -4.66 -3.20 9.32
CA LEU A 27 -3.75 -4.29 8.90
C LEU A 27 -3.28 -5.18 10.05
N LEU A 28 -3.01 -4.63 11.24
CA LEU A 28 -2.47 -5.41 12.36
C LEU A 28 -3.41 -6.50 12.90
N PRO A 29 -4.75 -6.44 12.74
CA PRO A 29 -5.60 -7.60 13.03
C PRO A 29 -5.28 -8.83 12.16
N HIS A 30 -4.55 -8.65 11.05
CA HIS A 30 -4.27 -9.66 10.02
C HIS A 30 -2.77 -9.92 9.80
N CYS A 31 -1.87 -9.25 10.54
CA CYS A 31 -0.43 -9.46 10.45
C CYS A 31 0.30 -9.01 11.72
N VAL A 32 1.51 -9.52 11.93
CA VAL A 32 2.37 -9.05 13.03
C VAL A 32 3.01 -7.71 12.68
N ARG A 33 3.32 -7.47 11.41
CA ARG A 33 3.80 -6.19 10.90
C ARG A 33 3.25 -5.99 9.49
N TYR A 34 3.06 -4.74 9.10
CA TYR A 34 2.90 -4.34 7.70
C TYR A 34 4.16 -3.64 7.23
N HIS A 35 4.31 -3.53 5.92
CA HIS A 35 5.44 -2.86 5.26
C HIS A 35 4.94 -2.03 4.07
N LEU A 36 5.79 -1.13 3.60
CA LEU A 36 5.63 -0.34 2.41
C LEU A 36 5.48 -1.27 1.21
N HIS A 37 4.38 -1.12 0.50
CA HIS A 37 4.01 -1.92 -0.64
C HIS A 37 4.46 -1.29 -1.97
N TYR A 38 4.22 0.02 -2.11
CA TYR A 38 4.38 0.75 -3.36
C TYR A 38 4.63 2.25 -3.10
N THR A 39 5.49 2.87 -3.92
CA THR A 39 5.66 4.32 -4.01
C THR A 39 5.52 4.84 -5.44
N GLY A 40 4.64 5.81 -5.65
CA GLY A 40 4.34 6.35 -6.98
C GLY A 40 4.05 7.84 -6.98
N VAL A 41 4.39 8.51 -8.09
CA VAL A 41 3.88 9.85 -8.39
C VAL A 41 2.85 9.67 -9.49
N MET A 42 1.64 10.15 -9.26
CA MET A 42 0.57 10.16 -10.25
C MET A 42 0.48 11.57 -10.81
N HIS A 43 1.13 11.79 -11.95
CA HIS A 43 1.17 13.06 -12.67
C HIS A 43 0.32 12.94 -13.93
N LEU A 44 -0.78 13.68 -13.99
CA LEU A 44 -1.69 13.70 -15.13
C LEU A 44 -1.55 15.03 -15.86
N GLU A 45 -1.06 14.98 -17.09
CA GLU A 45 -1.02 16.14 -17.98
C GLU A 45 -2.43 16.48 -18.52
N PRO A 46 -2.66 17.71 -19.02
CA PRO A 46 -3.88 18.05 -19.72
C PRO A 46 -4.21 17.06 -20.85
N GLY A 47 -5.44 16.55 -20.87
CA GLY A 47 -5.90 15.57 -21.85
C GLY A 47 -5.65 14.10 -21.50
N GLU A 48 -5.00 13.80 -20.37
CA GLU A 48 -4.84 12.42 -19.90
C GLU A 48 -6.18 11.73 -19.66
N THR A 49 -6.25 10.45 -20.03
CA THR A 49 -7.49 9.67 -19.94
C THR A 49 -7.65 9.03 -18.56
N ARG A 50 -8.89 8.69 -18.24
CA ARG A 50 -9.23 8.04 -16.98
C ARG A 50 -8.63 6.63 -16.92
N GLN A 51 -8.18 6.19 -15.74
CA GLN A 51 -7.77 4.80 -15.55
C GLN A 51 -8.97 3.86 -15.62
N VAL A 52 -8.74 2.59 -15.94
CA VAL A 52 -9.77 1.57 -15.73
C VAL A 52 -9.97 1.39 -14.23
N LEU A 53 -11.22 1.30 -13.76
CA LEU A 53 -11.48 1.07 -12.35
C LEU A 53 -10.96 -0.33 -11.95
N HIS A 54 -10.34 -0.42 -10.78
CA HIS A 54 -9.67 -1.64 -10.30
C HIS A 54 -9.59 -1.68 -8.77
N ARG A 55 -9.16 -2.81 -8.23
CA ARG A 55 -8.73 -2.97 -6.84
C ARG A 55 -7.22 -3.19 -6.84
N ASP A 56 -6.49 -2.49 -5.98
CA ASP A 56 -5.03 -2.71 -5.84
C ASP A 56 -4.73 -4.14 -5.40
N THR A 57 -5.63 -4.74 -4.61
CA THR A 57 -5.46 -6.10 -4.09
C THR A 57 -5.65 -7.18 -5.15
N SER A 58 -6.12 -6.85 -6.35
CA SER A 58 -6.33 -7.83 -7.42
C SER A 58 -5.06 -8.57 -7.81
N ILE A 59 -3.88 -7.95 -7.66
CA ILE A 59 -2.58 -8.59 -7.94
C ILE A 59 -2.34 -9.88 -7.15
N TYR A 60 -3.02 -10.05 -6.00
CA TYR A 60 -2.98 -11.26 -5.22
C TYR A 60 -4.14 -12.19 -5.62
N PRO A 61 -3.93 -13.51 -5.69
CA PRO A 61 -4.95 -14.47 -6.12
C PRO A 61 -5.97 -14.76 -5.00
N ILE A 62 -6.62 -13.71 -4.47
CA ILE A 62 -7.58 -13.76 -3.37
C ILE A 62 -8.88 -13.09 -3.82
N ALA A 63 -9.98 -13.83 -3.75
CA ALA A 63 -11.31 -13.32 -4.10
C ALA A 63 -11.79 -12.30 -3.06
N ASN A 64 -12.62 -11.35 -3.51
CA ASN A 64 -13.35 -10.43 -2.64
C ASN A 64 -14.77 -11.00 -2.36
N PRO A 65 -15.37 -10.67 -1.21
CA PRO A 65 -14.78 -9.88 -0.12
C PRO A 65 -13.69 -10.67 0.63
N CYS A 66 -12.59 -10.00 0.97
CA CYS A 66 -11.56 -10.53 1.87
C CYS A 66 -11.15 -9.44 2.87
N PRO A 67 -10.50 -9.82 3.98
CA PRO A 67 -9.93 -8.85 4.90
C PRO A 67 -8.97 -7.87 4.20
N PRO A 68 -8.83 -6.64 4.70
CA PRO A 68 -7.94 -5.65 4.09
C PRO A 68 -6.49 -6.15 4.07
N MET A 69 -5.94 -6.23 2.86
CA MET A 69 -4.56 -6.67 2.64
C MET A 69 -3.59 -5.51 2.39
N THR A 70 -4.14 -4.40 1.94
CA THR A 70 -3.40 -3.17 1.62
C THR A 70 -4.19 -1.98 2.12
N VAL A 71 -3.50 -0.98 2.67
CA VAL A 71 -4.00 0.38 2.87
C VAL A 71 -3.25 1.27 1.88
N ALA A 72 -3.99 1.95 1.02
CA ALA A 72 -3.46 2.88 0.05
C ALA A 72 -3.66 4.32 0.53
N THR A 73 -2.69 5.18 0.24
CA THR A 73 -2.81 6.63 0.41
C THR A 73 -2.54 7.32 -0.91
N MET A 74 -3.34 8.35 -1.19
CA MET A 74 -3.11 9.29 -2.29
C MET A 74 -3.01 10.70 -1.72
N TRP A 75 -1.80 11.22 -1.64
CA TRP A 75 -1.50 12.56 -1.17
C TRP A 75 -1.67 13.55 -2.31
N ALA A 76 -2.45 14.60 -2.09
CA ALA A 76 -2.61 15.69 -3.04
C ALA A 76 -1.36 16.61 -2.99
N VAL A 77 -0.62 16.70 -4.10
CA VAL A 77 0.48 17.67 -4.27
C VAL A 77 -0.03 18.94 -4.96
N SER A 78 -0.94 18.79 -5.91
CA SER A 78 -1.79 19.87 -6.46
C SER A 78 -3.23 19.72 -5.98
N ASP A 79 -4.10 20.67 -6.34
CA ASP A 79 -5.55 20.47 -6.19
C ASP A 79 -6.00 19.23 -6.98
N PHE A 80 -6.91 18.47 -6.39
CA PHE A 80 -7.71 17.43 -7.03
C PHE A 80 -9.13 17.96 -7.13
N THR A 81 -9.71 17.89 -8.32
CA THR A 81 -11.10 18.22 -8.61
C THR A 81 -11.67 17.14 -9.53
N ARG A 82 -13.00 17.08 -9.66
CA ARG A 82 -13.61 16.22 -10.69
C ARG A 82 -13.05 16.50 -12.09
N GLN A 83 -12.82 17.77 -12.42
CA GLN A 83 -12.41 18.20 -13.76
C GLN A 83 -10.96 17.84 -14.08
N ASN A 84 -10.04 17.92 -13.11
CA ASN A 84 -8.61 17.66 -13.34
C ASN A 84 -8.19 16.21 -13.03
N GLY A 85 -9.17 15.30 -12.94
CA GLY A 85 -8.94 13.89 -12.78
C GLY A 85 -8.69 13.44 -11.36
N GLY A 86 -9.33 14.05 -10.37
CA GLY A 86 -9.34 13.55 -8.98
C GLY A 86 -9.64 12.04 -8.92
N THR A 87 -9.03 11.33 -7.99
CA THR A 87 -9.20 9.88 -7.84
C THR A 87 -10.68 9.54 -7.70
N ARG A 88 -11.17 8.61 -8.53
CA ARG A 88 -12.52 8.08 -8.50
C ARG A 88 -12.57 6.85 -7.62
N LEU A 89 -13.60 6.74 -6.79
CA LEU A 89 -13.83 5.65 -5.84
C LEU A 89 -15.26 5.15 -5.95
N VAL A 90 -15.48 3.90 -5.57
CA VAL A 90 -16.81 3.35 -5.37
C VAL A 90 -16.99 3.02 -3.88
N PRO A 91 -17.58 3.93 -3.08
CA PRO A 91 -17.77 3.71 -1.64
C PRO A 91 -18.53 2.39 -1.35
N GLY A 92 -18.09 1.66 -0.31
CA GLY A 92 -18.70 0.37 0.06
C GLY A 92 -18.26 -0.85 -0.78
N SER A 93 -17.59 -0.63 -1.91
CA SER A 93 -17.21 -1.73 -2.83
C SER A 93 -16.19 -2.74 -2.30
N HIS A 94 -15.55 -2.44 -1.16
CA HIS A 94 -14.69 -3.39 -0.44
C HIS A 94 -15.46 -4.61 0.12
N LEU A 95 -16.79 -4.52 0.21
CA LEU A 95 -17.66 -5.62 0.65
C LEU A 95 -18.25 -6.42 -0.51
N TRP A 96 -18.01 -6.01 -1.75
CA TRP A 96 -18.61 -6.63 -2.92
C TRP A 96 -17.80 -7.83 -3.40
N SER A 97 -18.49 -8.79 -4.01
CA SER A 97 -17.83 -9.87 -4.75
C SER A 97 -17.12 -9.32 -6.00
N ASN A 98 -16.23 -10.14 -6.59
CA ASN A 98 -15.49 -9.75 -7.79
C ASN A 98 -16.41 -9.51 -9.01
N GLU A 99 -17.58 -10.17 -9.05
CA GLU A 99 -18.53 -10.17 -10.16
C GLU A 99 -19.35 -8.89 -10.24
N ARG A 100 -19.53 -8.18 -9.12
CA ARG A 100 -20.34 -6.96 -9.10
C ARG A 100 -19.59 -5.85 -9.83
N VAL A 101 -20.23 -5.33 -10.87
CA VAL A 101 -19.76 -4.18 -11.64
C VAL A 101 -20.37 -2.91 -11.03
N PRO A 102 -19.59 -1.84 -10.80
CA PRO A 102 -20.13 -0.57 -10.34
C PRO A 102 -21.05 0.07 -11.39
N GLU A 103 -22.10 0.74 -10.94
CA GLU A 103 -22.89 1.64 -11.79
C GLU A 103 -22.24 3.05 -11.81
N PRO A 104 -22.38 3.83 -12.91
CA PRO A 104 -21.78 5.17 -12.99
C PRO A 104 -22.14 6.10 -11.82
N ALA A 105 -23.38 6.02 -11.32
CA ALA A 105 -23.86 6.82 -10.20
C ALA A 105 -23.23 6.44 -8.84
N GLU A 106 -22.61 5.28 -8.74
CA GLU A 106 -21.90 4.83 -7.53
C GLU A 106 -20.45 5.37 -7.46
N VAL A 107 -19.97 5.97 -8.56
CA VAL A 107 -18.59 6.46 -8.68
C VAL A 107 -18.51 7.91 -8.23
N VAL A 108 -17.65 8.16 -7.25
CA VAL A 108 -17.40 9.49 -6.68
C VAL A 108 -15.98 9.92 -6.97
N ALA A 109 -15.80 11.11 -7.56
CA ALA A 109 -14.49 11.73 -7.71
C ALA A 109 -14.11 12.50 -6.44
N THR A 110 -12.86 12.38 -6.02
CA THR A 110 -12.32 13.13 -4.88
C THR A 110 -12.02 14.57 -5.25
N GLU A 111 -12.34 15.48 -4.32
CA GLU A 111 -11.95 16.88 -4.38
C GLU A 111 -11.10 17.19 -3.14
N MET A 112 -9.86 17.61 -3.35
CA MET A 112 -8.87 17.73 -2.29
C MET A 112 -7.91 18.88 -2.60
N THR A 113 -7.55 19.67 -1.59
CA THR A 113 -6.50 20.69 -1.71
C THR A 113 -5.11 20.09 -1.48
N PRO A 114 -4.02 20.72 -1.93
CA PRO A 114 -2.66 20.29 -1.61
C PRO A 114 -2.46 20.02 -0.12
N GLY A 115 -1.80 18.90 0.21
CA GLY A 115 -1.56 18.44 1.58
C GLY A 115 -2.68 17.56 2.16
N SER A 116 -3.86 17.51 1.54
CA SER A 116 -4.88 16.52 1.89
C SER A 116 -4.44 15.10 1.49
N VAL A 117 -4.99 14.10 2.18
CA VAL A 117 -4.74 12.68 1.88
C VAL A 117 -6.05 11.92 1.80
N LEU A 118 -6.22 11.18 0.70
CA LEU A 118 -7.22 10.14 0.58
C LEU A 118 -6.62 8.83 1.11
N ILE A 119 -7.33 8.15 2.01
CA ILE A 119 -6.94 6.84 2.56
C ILE A 119 -8.05 5.84 2.27
N TYR A 120 -7.70 4.68 1.71
CA TYR A 120 -8.65 3.60 1.40
C TYR A 120 -7.99 2.23 1.54
N THR A 121 -8.78 1.19 1.73
CA THR A 121 -8.27 -0.18 1.65
C THR A 121 -8.15 -0.59 0.18
N GLY A 122 -7.15 -1.38 -0.17
CA GLY A 122 -6.90 -1.78 -1.56
C GLY A 122 -8.01 -2.63 -2.19
N ASN A 123 -8.98 -3.08 -1.38
CA ASN A 123 -10.20 -3.76 -1.81
C ASN A 123 -11.29 -2.82 -2.33
N VAL A 124 -11.14 -1.51 -2.19
CA VAL A 124 -12.06 -0.52 -2.76
C VAL A 124 -11.81 -0.41 -4.27
N ILE A 125 -12.88 -0.49 -5.06
CA ILE A 125 -12.83 -0.20 -6.50
C ILE A 125 -12.55 1.29 -6.69
N HIS A 126 -11.49 1.61 -7.44
CA HIS A 126 -11.04 2.98 -7.66
C HIS A 126 -10.23 3.13 -8.94
N GLY A 127 -9.89 4.37 -9.30
CA GLY A 127 -8.97 4.69 -10.40
C GLY A 127 -8.86 6.20 -10.64
N GLY A 128 -7.76 6.67 -11.21
CA GLY A 128 -7.59 8.08 -11.60
C GLY A 128 -8.68 8.54 -12.58
N GLY A 129 -9.18 9.76 -12.40
CA GLY A 129 -10.07 10.43 -13.37
C GLY A 129 -9.29 10.97 -14.57
N ALA A 130 -10.01 11.33 -15.64
CA ALA A 130 -9.42 12.03 -16.78
C ALA A 130 -9.10 13.48 -16.43
N ASN A 131 -8.03 14.04 -17.00
CA ASN A 131 -7.69 15.45 -16.80
C ASN A 131 -8.24 16.29 -17.97
N HIS A 132 -9.37 16.96 -17.74
CA HIS A 132 -9.99 17.90 -18.67
C HIS A 132 -9.66 19.36 -18.35
N ALA A 133 -8.74 19.61 -17.41
CA ALA A 133 -8.23 20.94 -17.11
C ALA A 133 -7.04 21.30 -18.03
N ASP A 134 -6.61 22.56 -17.95
CA ASP A 134 -5.47 23.12 -18.68
C ASP A 134 -4.15 23.06 -17.89
N GLN A 135 -4.17 22.51 -16.69
CA GLN A 135 -3.02 22.35 -15.80
C GLN A 135 -2.82 20.89 -15.37
N PRO A 136 -1.58 20.47 -15.09
CA PRO A 136 -1.32 19.11 -14.63
C PRO A 136 -1.81 18.89 -13.19
N ARG A 137 -2.19 17.64 -12.89
CA ARG A 137 -2.59 17.19 -11.56
C ARG A 137 -1.57 16.20 -11.00
N THR A 138 -0.99 16.50 -9.84
CA THR A 138 0.05 15.67 -9.23
C THR A 138 -0.38 15.15 -7.87
N GLY A 139 -0.25 13.83 -7.67
CA GLY A 139 -0.37 13.19 -6.37
C GLY A 139 0.76 12.22 -6.08
N VAL A 140 0.90 11.83 -4.82
CA VAL A 140 1.87 10.82 -4.36
C VAL A 140 1.12 9.65 -3.76
N ALA A 141 1.33 8.46 -4.30
CA ALA A 141 0.79 7.21 -3.81
C ALA A 141 1.80 6.51 -2.88
N LEU A 142 1.38 6.23 -1.64
CA LEU A 142 2.14 5.39 -0.69
C LEU A 142 1.21 4.32 -0.16
N HIS A 143 1.51 3.06 -0.46
CA HIS A 143 0.66 1.93 -0.06
C HIS A 143 1.39 1.08 0.99
N TYR A 144 0.65 0.48 1.91
CA TYR A 144 1.15 -0.41 2.94
C TYR A 144 0.43 -1.74 2.82
N ASN A 145 1.14 -2.86 2.79
CA ASN A 145 0.53 -4.19 2.73
C ASN A 145 0.94 -5.05 3.93
N LEU A 146 0.18 -6.12 4.16
CA LEU A 146 0.51 -7.11 5.20
C LEU A 146 1.94 -7.62 5.01
N GLY A 147 2.70 -7.72 6.10
CA GLY A 147 4.14 -8.05 6.05
C GLY A 147 4.45 -9.47 5.56
N TRP A 148 3.44 -10.33 5.46
CA TRP A 148 3.57 -11.67 4.87
C TRP A 148 3.26 -11.71 3.37
N LEU A 149 2.85 -10.58 2.78
CA LEU A 149 2.63 -10.42 1.34
C LEU A 149 3.86 -9.80 0.66
N ARG A 150 4.15 -10.28 -0.55
CA ARG A 150 5.18 -9.68 -1.42
C ARG A 150 4.78 -8.25 -1.80
N GLN A 151 5.71 -7.31 -1.69
CA GLN A 151 5.55 -5.91 -2.13
C GLN A 151 5.41 -5.83 -3.66
N GLU A 152 4.58 -4.91 -4.16
CA GLU A 152 4.49 -4.57 -5.59
C GLU A 152 5.79 -3.92 -6.07
N GLU A 153 6.32 -2.99 -5.27
CA GLU A 153 7.63 -2.39 -5.48
C GLU A 153 8.69 -3.08 -4.60
N ASN A 154 9.76 -3.58 -5.23
CA ASN A 154 10.88 -4.18 -4.49
C ASN A 154 11.75 -3.12 -3.80
N GLN A 155 11.45 -2.80 -2.55
CA GLN A 155 12.18 -1.75 -1.81
C GLN A 155 13.66 -2.09 -1.59
N TYR A 156 13.99 -3.36 -1.39
CA TYR A 156 15.37 -3.81 -1.18
C TYR A 156 16.29 -3.55 -2.38
N LEU A 157 15.73 -3.53 -3.59
CA LEU A 157 16.47 -3.25 -4.83
C LEU A 157 16.30 -1.79 -5.27
N ALA A 158 15.16 -1.17 -4.96
CA ALA A 158 14.89 0.22 -5.30
C ALA A 158 15.72 1.20 -4.46
N VAL A 159 16.12 0.81 -3.25
CA VAL A 159 16.91 1.61 -2.32
C VAL A 159 18.24 0.90 -2.02
N PRO A 160 19.39 1.44 -2.45
CA PRO A 160 20.70 0.89 -2.10
C PRO A 160 20.88 0.75 -0.58
N GLN A 161 21.54 -0.32 -0.13
CA GLN A 161 21.69 -0.62 1.31
C GLN A 161 22.43 0.48 2.06
N GLU A 162 23.39 1.16 1.40
CA GLU A 162 24.16 2.27 1.96
C GLU A 162 23.27 3.47 2.29
N ILE A 163 22.21 3.68 1.50
CA ILE A 163 21.21 4.71 1.75
C ILE A 163 20.21 4.21 2.79
N ALA A 164 19.70 2.98 2.65
CA ALA A 164 18.73 2.40 3.57
C ALA A 164 19.22 2.44 5.03
N ARG A 165 20.51 2.14 5.27
CA ARG A 165 21.15 2.19 6.60
C ARG A 165 21.08 3.58 7.25
N GLN A 166 21.00 4.65 6.46
CA GLN A 166 20.97 6.03 6.93
C GLN A 166 19.55 6.56 7.15
N LEU A 167 18.53 5.82 6.70
CA LEU A 167 17.14 6.21 6.88
C LEU A 167 16.72 6.05 8.36
N PRO A 168 15.70 6.78 8.83
CA PRO A 168 15.16 6.57 10.17
C PRO A 168 14.75 5.11 10.40
N ASP A 169 14.93 4.61 11.62
CA ASP A 169 14.64 3.23 12.00
C ASP A 169 13.26 2.74 11.56
N GLN A 170 12.22 3.55 11.78
CA GLN A 170 10.85 3.21 11.38
C GLN A 170 10.68 3.11 9.86
N VAL A 171 11.42 3.90 9.09
CA VAL A 171 11.41 3.81 7.62
C VAL A 171 12.12 2.53 7.17
N GLN A 172 13.25 2.17 7.79
CA GLN A 172 13.92 0.89 7.51
C GLN A 172 12.98 -0.29 7.75
N GLU A 173 12.29 -0.29 8.89
CA GLU A 173 11.32 -1.33 9.25
C GLU A 173 10.16 -1.40 8.25
N LEU A 174 9.56 -0.25 7.89
CA LEU A 174 8.51 -0.18 6.88
C LEU A 174 9.01 -0.59 5.50
N MET A 175 10.27 -0.39 5.13
CA MET A 175 10.78 -0.88 3.85
C MET A 175 10.81 -2.42 3.76
N GLY A 176 10.73 -3.11 4.88
CA GLY A 176 10.86 -4.56 4.98
C GLY A 176 12.17 -5.02 5.64
N TYR A 177 13.01 -4.11 6.16
CA TYR A 177 14.15 -4.50 7.00
C TYR A 177 13.73 -4.95 8.41
N ALA A 178 12.48 -5.36 8.60
CA ALA A 178 11.99 -5.99 9.81
C ALA A 178 11.40 -7.35 9.45
N LEU A 179 11.48 -8.31 10.39
CA LEU A 179 10.77 -9.57 10.25
C LEU A 179 9.25 -9.36 10.13
N GLY A 180 8.61 -9.99 9.15
CA GLY A 180 7.15 -9.93 8.96
C GLY A 180 6.36 -10.79 9.96
N SER A 181 7.03 -11.75 10.60
CA SER A 181 6.57 -12.69 11.62
C SER A 181 7.79 -13.45 12.17
N SER A 182 7.63 -14.34 13.15
CA SER A 182 8.71 -15.20 13.63
C SER A 182 9.37 -15.95 12.45
N SER A 183 10.67 -15.72 12.25
CA SER A 183 11.45 -16.26 11.14
C SER A 183 10.93 -15.93 9.73
N LEU A 184 10.04 -14.96 9.55
CA LEU A 184 9.54 -14.59 8.23
C LEU A 184 10.32 -13.40 7.68
N GLY A 185 11.01 -13.62 6.56
CA GLY A 185 11.79 -12.60 5.87
C GLY A 185 13.24 -12.46 6.36
N PHE A 186 13.78 -13.43 7.10
CA PHE A 186 15.17 -13.40 7.57
C PHE A 186 16.18 -13.37 6.40
N VAL A 187 17.41 -12.91 6.70
CA VAL A 187 18.55 -12.98 5.78
C VAL A 187 19.65 -13.77 6.48
N ASP A 188 20.13 -14.87 5.88
CA ASP A 188 21.24 -15.68 6.45
C ASP A 188 21.06 -16.05 7.94
N HIS A 189 19.84 -16.51 8.28
CA HIS A 189 19.41 -16.82 9.65
C HIS A 189 19.49 -15.65 10.65
N ILE A 190 19.57 -14.41 10.19
CA ILE A 190 19.54 -13.21 11.02
C ILE A 190 18.41 -12.25 10.63
N GLU A 191 18.11 -11.36 11.57
CA GLU A 191 17.11 -10.30 11.43
C GLU A 191 17.58 -9.31 10.33
N PRO A 192 16.69 -8.86 9.42
CA PRO A 192 17.11 -8.06 8.27
C PRO A 192 17.75 -6.70 8.61
N LYS A 193 17.34 -6.04 9.70
CA LYS A 193 17.95 -4.80 10.20
C LYS A 193 19.34 -5.07 10.75
N ASP A 194 19.52 -6.13 11.52
CA ASP A 194 20.83 -6.60 11.99
C ASP A 194 21.77 -6.82 10.80
N TYR A 195 21.28 -7.50 9.75
CA TYR A 195 22.05 -7.68 8.51
C TYR A 195 22.40 -6.33 7.85
N LEU A 196 21.43 -5.42 7.74
CA LEU A 196 21.61 -4.08 7.17
C LEU A 196 22.72 -3.31 7.92
N HIS A 197 22.79 -3.45 9.24
CA HIS A 197 23.77 -2.79 10.12
C HIS A 197 25.08 -3.60 10.32
N GLY A 198 25.29 -4.66 9.54
CA GLY A 198 26.58 -5.36 9.46
C GLY A 198 26.75 -6.51 10.46
N VAL A 199 25.73 -6.88 11.22
CA VAL A 199 25.75 -8.10 12.05
C VAL A 199 25.79 -9.31 11.11
N ARG A 200 26.67 -10.28 11.40
CA ARG A 200 26.77 -11.56 10.66
C ARG A 200 26.82 -12.79 11.59
N ASP A 201 27.01 -12.55 12.88
CA ASP A 201 27.00 -13.60 13.90
C ASP A 201 25.56 -13.90 14.30
N GLN A 202 25.07 -15.10 13.97
CA GLN A 202 23.71 -15.54 14.27
C GLN A 202 23.39 -15.50 15.77
N ALA A 203 24.38 -15.69 16.64
CA ALA A 203 24.17 -15.63 18.09
C ALA A 203 23.81 -14.23 18.60
N LYS A 204 24.02 -13.19 17.79
CA LYS A 204 23.72 -11.78 18.12
C LYS A 204 22.39 -11.29 17.57
N SER A 205 21.67 -12.12 16.82
CA SER A 205 20.40 -11.78 16.19
C SER A 205 19.27 -12.65 16.76
N ASN A 206 18.04 -12.14 16.71
CA ASN A 206 16.87 -12.85 17.25
C ASN A 206 15.72 -12.88 16.24
N LEU A 207 15.43 -14.07 15.71
CA LEU A 207 14.35 -14.29 14.73
C LEU A 207 12.94 -14.41 15.33
N GLY A 208 12.82 -14.36 16.65
CA GLY A 208 11.54 -14.45 17.34
C GLY A 208 11.61 -13.85 18.74
N PRO A 209 11.86 -12.54 18.87
CA PRO A 209 11.88 -11.90 20.18
C PRO A 209 10.53 -12.08 20.90
N PRO A 210 10.49 -12.10 22.25
CA PRO A 210 9.27 -12.38 23.02
C PRO A 210 8.05 -11.56 22.60
N GLU A 211 8.23 -10.26 22.33
CA GLU A 211 7.16 -9.36 21.88
C GLU A 211 6.58 -9.78 20.52
N LEU A 212 7.44 -10.20 19.58
CA LEU A 212 7.00 -10.69 18.27
C LEU A 212 6.19 -11.98 18.42
N ARG A 213 6.64 -12.90 19.29
CA ARG A 213 5.93 -14.16 19.58
C ARG A 213 4.54 -13.89 20.20
N GLN A 214 4.45 -12.98 21.17
CA GLN A 214 3.17 -12.59 21.76
C GLN A 214 2.20 -12.05 20.70
N ARG A 215 2.69 -11.22 19.76
CA ARG A 215 1.86 -10.74 18.64
C ARG A 215 1.43 -11.88 17.73
N VAL A 216 2.32 -12.82 17.40
CA VAL A 216 1.98 -14.02 16.60
C VAL A 216 0.87 -14.83 17.27
N ASP A 217 0.94 -15.02 18.59
CA ASP A 217 -0.02 -15.83 19.34
C ASP A 217 -1.39 -15.13 19.46
N ALA A 218 -1.42 -13.79 19.44
CA ALA A 218 -2.64 -12.99 19.50
C ALA A 218 -3.38 -12.85 18.15
N LEU A 219 -2.79 -13.28 17.02
CA LEU A 219 -3.39 -13.09 15.70
C LEU A 219 -4.56 -14.05 15.43
N ASN A 220 -5.63 -13.49 14.87
CA ASN A 220 -6.65 -14.28 14.20
C ASN A 220 -6.07 -14.92 12.94
N ARG A 221 -6.32 -16.22 12.75
CA ARG A 221 -5.82 -16.96 11.58
C ARG A 221 -6.82 -16.86 10.43
N LEU A 222 -6.34 -16.47 9.25
CA LEU A 222 -7.13 -16.51 8.02
C LEU A 222 -7.39 -17.97 7.63
N HIS A 223 -8.64 -18.27 7.29
CA HIS A 223 -9.05 -19.59 6.78
C HIS A 223 -9.53 -19.47 5.35
N PHE A 224 -8.87 -20.18 4.43
CA PHE A 224 -9.23 -20.22 3.01
C PHE A 224 -9.97 -21.53 2.72
N SER A 225 -11.30 -21.50 2.69
CA SER A 225 -12.13 -22.73 2.60
C SER A 225 -12.67 -23.04 1.21
N HIS A 226 -12.55 -22.13 0.24
CA HIS A 226 -13.02 -22.34 -1.13
C HIS A 226 -12.07 -21.73 -2.16
N THR A 227 -12.07 -22.29 -3.37
CA THR A 227 -11.36 -21.75 -4.53
C THR A 227 -12.39 -21.44 -5.62
N GLU A 228 -12.36 -20.22 -6.14
CA GLU A 228 -13.13 -19.84 -7.33
C GLU A 228 -12.16 -19.62 -8.49
N LYS A 229 -12.53 -20.10 -9.69
CA LYS A 229 -11.77 -19.80 -10.91
C LYS A 229 -12.18 -18.43 -11.43
N GLY A 230 -11.22 -17.57 -11.73
CA GLY A 230 -11.48 -16.27 -12.34
C GLY A 230 -10.19 -15.55 -12.75
N ASN A 231 -10.30 -14.66 -13.74
CA ASN A 231 -9.22 -13.74 -14.10
C ASN A 231 -9.23 -12.52 -13.18
N LEU A 232 -8.09 -11.82 -13.12
CA LEU A 232 -8.02 -10.43 -12.68
C LEU A 232 -9.14 -9.62 -13.37
N ARG A 233 -9.93 -8.89 -12.60
CA ARG A 233 -11.03 -8.08 -13.14
C ARG A 233 -10.69 -6.60 -13.13
N TYR A 234 -10.93 -5.96 -14.26
CA TYR A 234 -10.89 -4.53 -14.46
C TYR A 234 -12.30 -4.08 -14.88
N TYR A 235 -12.73 -2.90 -14.45
CA TYR A 235 -14.06 -2.38 -14.69
C TYR A 235 -13.98 -1.20 -15.67
N ASP A 236 -14.30 -1.48 -16.93
CA ASP A 236 -14.43 -0.44 -17.96
C ASP A 236 -15.87 0.06 -17.98
N ILE A 237 -16.11 1.14 -17.24
CA ILE A 237 -17.40 1.83 -17.19
C ILE A 237 -17.20 3.31 -17.50
N ASP A 238 -18.17 3.90 -18.19
CA ASP A 238 -18.20 5.34 -18.45
C ASP A 238 -18.72 6.07 -17.21
N THR A 239 -17.92 7.00 -16.68
CA THR A 239 -18.21 7.70 -15.41
C THR A 239 -18.10 9.22 -15.54
N ASP A 240 -17.91 9.71 -16.76
CA ASP A 240 -17.69 11.12 -17.07
C ASP A 240 -19.03 11.85 -17.26
#